data_AF-A0A1I7Z317-F1
#
_entry.id   AF-A0A1I7Z317-F1
#
_cell.length_a   1.000
_cell.length_b   1.000
_cell.length_c   1.000
_cell.angle_alpha   90.00
_cell.angle_beta   90.00
_cell.angle_gamma   90.00
#
_symmetry.space_group_name_H-M   'P 1'
#
loop_
_entity.id
_entity.type
_entity.pdbx_description
1 polymer ?
#
loop_
_entity_poly.entity_id
_entity_poly.type
_entity_poly.pdbx_seq_one_letter_code
_entity_poly.pdbx_strand_id
1 'polypeptide(L)'
;MNALQDAVIEQIAGLLPFKTLPILLEAVTGHHNWQRFVEAEHEYRCDVHLTFGVGQLEGKILCNAQHSPFREDGAVFKKWDLKKKHLARVSNITITGGSFPEDERKEETLTTLYNLCKLPVLRGKDEQKTVLHIGETPKSHEAILSRLIDHLPTAFEEVSVIMVKEQPQVLTKVAEHLNTTSNLALQKLTILDCGIDQNILSPLGDIFLSRKNSKLALVVSNCSTKFSADSLLQLIKKFRESDVECRGERTMSLEMTEDEWSVVAERYKSLGSIEIEDNSRKYCLSISQFGVLIMLRIFRIMKRVSFGG
;
A
#
# COMPACT_ATOMS: atom_id res chain seq x y z
N MET A 1 40.73 -7.38 -9.35
CA MET A 1 39.52 -7.26 -8.50
C MET A 1 38.35 -7.56 -9.41
N ASN A 2 37.68 -8.67 -9.16
CA ASN A 2 36.64 -9.19 -10.02
C ASN A 2 35.50 -8.18 -10.11
N ALA A 3 35.13 -7.84 -11.35
CA ALA A 3 33.86 -7.21 -11.64
C ALA A 3 32.78 -7.93 -10.84
N LEU A 4 32.03 -7.18 -10.03
CA LEU A 4 30.71 -7.62 -9.63
C LEU A 4 30.01 -8.03 -10.93
N GLN A 5 29.82 -9.35 -11.11
CA GLN A 5 29.25 -9.91 -12.33
C GLN A 5 27.99 -9.13 -12.68
N ASP A 6 27.79 -8.82 -13.95
CA ASP A 6 26.68 -7.99 -14.43
C ASP A 6 25.32 -8.43 -13.84
N ALA A 7 25.14 -9.73 -13.60
CA ALA A 7 23.99 -10.30 -12.91
C ALA A 7 23.75 -9.79 -11.47
N VAL A 8 24.81 -9.54 -10.70
CA VAL A 8 24.71 -8.97 -9.34
C VAL A 8 24.38 -7.47 -9.41
N ILE A 9 24.91 -6.77 -10.40
CA ILE A 9 24.57 -5.36 -10.67
C ILE A 9 23.10 -5.23 -11.12
N GLU A 10 22.61 -6.14 -11.97
CA GLU A 10 21.20 -6.22 -12.35
C GLU A 10 20.29 -6.52 -11.16
N GLN A 11 20.70 -7.43 -10.27
CA GLN A 11 19.97 -7.72 -9.03
C GLN A 11 19.93 -6.51 -8.09
N ILE A 12 21.07 -5.84 -7.88
CA ILE A 12 21.16 -4.64 -7.04
C ILE A 12 20.37 -3.47 -7.67
N ALA A 13 20.40 -3.35 -8.99
CA ALA A 13 19.63 -2.36 -9.74
C ALA A 13 18.11 -2.55 -9.59
N GLY A 14 17.65 -3.80 -9.44
CA GLY A 14 16.26 -4.15 -9.14
C GLY A 14 15.84 -3.87 -7.69
N LEU A 15 16.79 -3.56 -6.80
CA LEU A 15 16.54 -3.36 -5.36
C LEU A 15 16.66 -1.89 -4.92
N LEU A 16 17.30 -1.04 -5.73
CA LEU A 16 17.59 0.34 -5.37
C LEU A 16 16.63 1.36 -6.02
N PRO A 17 16.24 2.43 -5.31
CA PRO A 17 15.54 3.56 -5.90
C PRO A 17 16.33 4.15 -7.07
N PHE A 18 15.60 4.64 -8.08
CA PHE A 18 16.15 5.11 -9.35
C PHE A 18 17.32 6.09 -9.21
N LYS A 19 17.16 7.07 -8.31
CA LYS A 19 18.15 8.12 -8.01
C LYS A 19 19.45 7.62 -7.36
N THR A 20 19.43 6.44 -6.75
CA THR A 20 20.55 5.93 -5.93
C THR A 20 21.46 4.98 -6.70
N LEU A 21 20.98 4.45 -7.82
CA LEU A 21 21.72 3.57 -8.71
C LEU A 21 23.03 4.17 -9.25
N PRO A 22 23.05 5.43 -9.74
CA PRO A 22 24.28 6.03 -10.26
C PRO A 22 25.39 6.11 -9.21
N ILE A 23 25.03 6.48 -7.97
CA ILE A 23 25.95 6.66 -6.85
C ILE A 23 26.59 5.34 -6.43
N LEU A 24 25.80 4.26 -6.37
CA LEU A 24 26.29 2.95 -5.94
C LEU A 24 27.20 2.30 -7.00
N LEU A 25 26.95 2.56 -8.28
CA LEU A 25 27.73 2.03 -9.39
C LEU A 25 29.03 2.79 -9.61
N GLU A 26 29.02 4.11 -9.39
CA GLU A 26 30.23 4.94 -9.33
C GLU A 26 31.16 4.47 -8.20
N ALA A 27 30.60 4.19 -7.02
CA ALA A 27 31.34 3.70 -5.85
C ALA A 27 31.97 2.29 -6.06
N VAL A 28 31.38 1.45 -6.90
CA VAL A 28 31.84 0.07 -7.13
C VAL A 28 32.83 -0.05 -8.30
N THR A 29 32.71 0.79 -9.33
CA THR A 29 33.43 0.58 -10.61
C THR A 29 34.47 1.64 -10.96
N GLY A 30 34.45 2.83 -10.32
CA GLY A 30 35.48 3.86 -10.47
C GLY A 30 35.62 4.50 -11.87
N HIS A 31 34.65 4.32 -12.78
CA HIS A 31 34.73 4.81 -14.18
C HIS A 31 33.63 5.85 -14.52
N HIS A 32 33.98 6.88 -15.31
CA HIS A 32 33.11 8.02 -15.66
C HIS A 32 32.24 7.86 -16.93
N ASN A 33 32.31 6.73 -17.67
CA ASN A 33 31.59 6.54 -18.95
C ASN A 33 30.26 5.75 -18.82
N TRP A 34 29.82 5.44 -17.60
CA TRP A 34 28.64 4.60 -17.36
C TRP A 34 27.30 5.34 -17.45
N GLN A 35 27.32 6.68 -17.49
CA GLN A 35 26.12 7.46 -17.84
C GLN A 35 25.48 6.94 -19.13
N ARG A 36 26.27 6.57 -20.15
CA ARG A 36 25.76 6.01 -21.41
C ARG A 36 25.13 4.62 -21.29
N PHE A 37 25.65 3.76 -20.41
CA PHE A 37 25.11 2.41 -20.20
C PHE A 37 23.86 2.46 -19.33
N VAL A 38 23.88 3.27 -18.26
CA VAL A 38 22.68 3.56 -17.48
C VAL A 38 21.66 4.21 -18.39
N GLU A 39 21.98 5.23 -19.19
CA GLU A 39 21.07 5.86 -20.17
C GLU A 39 20.52 4.85 -21.20
N ALA A 40 21.34 3.93 -21.71
CA ALA A 40 20.92 2.87 -22.63
C ALA A 40 19.97 1.84 -21.97
N GLU A 41 20.23 1.47 -20.71
CA GLU A 41 19.38 0.55 -19.92
C GLU A 41 18.18 1.27 -19.25
N HIS A 42 18.25 2.59 -19.11
CA HIS A 42 17.24 3.48 -18.57
C HIS A 42 16.16 3.80 -19.59
N GLU A 43 16.45 3.70 -20.89
CA GLU A 43 15.43 3.64 -21.94
C GLU A 43 14.58 2.36 -21.86
N TYR A 44 15.13 1.26 -21.32
CA TYR A 44 14.40 0.00 -21.15
C TYR A 44 13.63 -0.12 -19.82
N ARG A 45 14.00 0.67 -18.80
CA ARG A 45 13.33 0.72 -17.48
C ARG A 45 12.12 1.62 -17.51
N CYS A 46 11.13 1.26 -18.33
CA CYS A 46 9.87 1.99 -18.39
C CYS A 46 9.08 1.78 -17.09
N ASP A 47 8.44 2.84 -16.61
CA ASP A 47 7.39 2.74 -15.59
C ASP A 47 6.19 2.04 -16.24
N VAL A 48 5.89 0.83 -15.77
CA VAL A 48 4.77 0.02 -16.27
C VAL A 48 3.59 0.11 -15.31
N HIS A 49 2.46 0.48 -15.88
CA HIS A 49 1.15 0.50 -15.26
C HIS A 49 0.43 -0.76 -15.70
N LEU A 50 0.19 -1.65 -14.75
CA LEU A 50 -0.49 -2.92 -14.98
C LEU A 50 -1.95 -2.80 -14.55
N THR A 51 -2.85 -3.07 -15.47
CA THR A 51 -4.28 -3.18 -15.17
C THR A 51 -4.72 -4.62 -15.39
N PHE A 52 -5.20 -5.25 -14.33
CA PHE A 52 -5.80 -6.58 -14.35
C PHE A 52 -7.31 -6.44 -14.25
N GLY A 53 -8.02 -6.96 -15.25
CA GLY A 53 -9.47 -7.04 -15.24
C GLY A 53 -9.87 -8.48 -15.10
N VAL A 54 -10.58 -8.78 -14.02
CA VAL A 54 -11.10 -10.13 -13.80
C VAL A 54 -12.46 -10.20 -14.48
N GLY A 55 -12.52 -10.81 -15.67
CA GLY A 55 -13.67 -10.83 -16.56
C GLY A 55 -14.56 -12.07 -16.41
N GLN A 56 -15.82 -11.97 -16.87
CA GLN A 56 -16.86 -13.00 -16.72
C GLN A 56 -16.67 -14.28 -17.56
N LEU A 57 -15.78 -14.28 -18.55
CA LEU A 57 -15.57 -15.44 -19.42
C LEU A 57 -14.77 -16.52 -18.65
N GLU A 58 -15.49 -17.41 -17.96
CA GLU A 58 -15.04 -18.74 -17.49
C GLU A 58 -13.55 -18.83 -17.10
N GLY A 59 -13.11 -18.01 -16.13
CA GLY A 59 -11.75 -18.10 -15.58
C GLY A 59 -10.64 -17.43 -16.40
N LYS A 60 -10.99 -16.62 -17.41
CA LYS A 60 -10.02 -15.77 -18.14
C LYS A 60 -9.79 -14.45 -17.41
N ILE A 61 -8.52 -14.05 -17.32
CA ILE A 61 -8.14 -12.75 -16.79
C ILE A 61 -7.58 -11.93 -17.94
N LEU A 62 -8.10 -10.71 -18.04
CA LEU A 62 -7.69 -9.76 -19.04
C LEU A 62 -6.59 -8.89 -18.42
N CYS A 63 -5.50 -8.71 -19.15
CA CYS A 63 -4.40 -7.88 -18.74
C CYS A 63 -4.18 -6.79 -19.78
N ASN A 64 -4.04 -5.56 -19.30
CA ASN A 64 -3.54 -4.44 -20.07
C ASN A 64 -2.29 -3.91 -19.40
N ALA A 65 -1.28 -3.58 -20.19
CA ALA A 65 -0.06 -2.96 -19.71
C ALA A 65 0.28 -1.75 -20.56
N GLN A 66 0.39 -0.63 -19.86
CA GLN A 66 0.77 0.65 -20.42
C GLN A 66 2.09 1.06 -19.80
N HIS A 67 2.94 1.72 -20.59
CA HIS A 67 4.20 2.24 -20.08
C HIS A 67 4.35 3.71 -20.41
N SER A 68 5.03 4.45 -19.54
CA SER A 68 5.44 5.83 -19.82
C SER A 68 6.92 5.84 -20.26
N PRO A 69 7.25 6.30 -21.48
CA PRO A 69 8.64 6.49 -21.87
C PRO A 69 9.28 7.62 -21.07
N PHE A 70 10.56 7.47 -20.72
CA PHE A 70 11.22 8.26 -19.69
C PHE A 70 11.62 9.71 -20.09
N ARG A 71 11.08 10.26 -21.18
CA ARG A 71 11.64 11.49 -21.81
C ARG A 71 10.65 12.58 -22.23
N GLU A 72 9.35 12.42 -22.04
CA GLU A 72 8.39 13.45 -22.48
C GLU A 72 7.76 14.13 -21.26
N ASP A 73 7.96 15.44 -21.14
CA ASP A 73 7.18 16.29 -20.25
C ASP A 73 5.70 16.13 -20.63
N GLY A 74 4.91 15.59 -19.72
CA GLY A 74 3.58 15.07 -19.98
C GLY A 74 3.62 13.56 -20.25
N ALA A 75 3.32 12.75 -19.23
CA ALA A 75 3.34 11.29 -19.34
C ALA A 75 2.30 10.82 -20.39
N VAL A 76 2.76 10.49 -21.59
CA VAL A 76 1.95 9.83 -22.61
C VAL A 76 2.13 8.32 -22.46
N PHE A 77 1.11 7.66 -21.92
CA PHE A 77 1.09 6.20 -21.79
C PHE A 77 0.98 5.53 -23.16
N LYS A 78 1.94 4.66 -23.48
CA LYS A 78 1.98 3.85 -24.72
C LYS A 78 1.75 2.38 -24.38
N LYS A 79 1.16 1.62 -25.31
CA LYS A 79 0.96 0.17 -25.14
C LYS A 79 2.31 -0.53 -25.03
N TRP A 80 2.46 -1.37 -24.02
CA TRP A 80 3.70 -2.10 -23.77
C TRP A 80 3.57 -3.58 -24.14
N ASP A 81 4.69 -4.19 -24.56
CA ASP A 81 4.74 -5.63 -24.82
C ASP A 81 5.06 -6.40 -23.54
N LEU A 82 4.04 -7.05 -22.97
CA LEU A 82 4.12 -7.95 -21.81
C LEU A 82 5.23 -9.02 -21.93
N LYS A 83 5.64 -9.38 -23.15
CA LYS A 83 6.75 -10.33 -23.39
C LYS A 83 8.12 -9.77 -23.01
N LYS A 84 8.28 -8.45 -22.86
CA LYS A 84 9.56 -7.77 -22.54
C LYS A 84 9.74 -7.47 -21.04
N LYS A 85 9.04 -8.19 -20.15
CA LYS A 85 8.95 -7.94 -18.70
C LYS A 85 10.23 -7.92 -17.89
N HIS A 86 11.29 -8.53 -18.39
CA HIS A 86 12.56 -8.60 -17.66
C HIS A 86 13.26 -7.24 -17.54
N LEU A 87 12.80 -6.22 -18.28
CA LEU A 87 13.32 -4.86 -18.23
C LEU A 87 12.38 -3.86 -17.53
N ALA A 88 11.21 -4.32 -17.09
CA ALA A 88 10.15 -3.46 -16.58
C ALA A 88 10.19 -3.26 -15.06
N ARG A 89 9.71 -2.10 -14.61
CA ARG A 89 9.42 -1.79 -13.20
C ARG A 89 7.96 -1.44 -13.07
N VAL A 90 7.34 -1.84 -11.96
CA VAL A 90 5.92 -1.60 -11.74
C VAL A 90 5.78 -0.47 -10.71
N SER A 91 5.25 0.66 -11.15
CA SER A 91 4.92 1.80 -10.29
C SER A 91 3.44 1.77 -9.89
N ASN A 92 2.58 1.16 -10.71
CA ASN A 92 1.14 1.11 -10.50
C ASN A 92 0.58 -0.27 -10.89
N ILE A 93 -0.17 -0.87 -9.96
CA ILE A 93 -1.05 -2.01 -10.26
C ILE A 93 -2.49 -1.60 -9.97
N THR A 94 -3.36 -1.83 -10.94
CA THR A 94 -4.81 -1.68 -10.80
C THR A 94 -5.49 -3.02 -11.04
N ILE A 95 -6.35 -3.46 -10.11
CA ILE A 95 -7.16 -4.67 -10.24
C ILE A 95 -8.63 -4.25 -10.20
N THR A 96 -9.40 -4.58 -11.22
CA THR A 96 -10.84 -4.23 -11.29
C THR A 96 -11.64 -5.35 -11.93
N GLY A 97 -12.94 -5.34 -11.74
CA GLY A 97 -13.89 -6.18 -12.45
C GLY A 97 -14.62 -5.33 -13.46
N GLY A 98 -14.40 -5.59 -14.74
CA GLY A 98 -15.00 -4.77 -15.78
C GLY A 98 -14.53 -5.15 -17.17
N SER A 99 -15.29 -4.66 -18.14
CA SER A 99 -14.95 -4.72 -19.55
C SER A 99 -13.85 -3.72 -19.87
N PHE A 100 -12.66 -4.22 -20.21
CA PHE A 100 -11.68 -3.42 -20.93
C PHE A 100 -12.24 -3.00 -22.30
N PRO A 101 -11.81 -1.88 -22.90
CA PRO A 101 -12.00 -1.68 -24.34
C PRO A 101 -11.50 -2.91 -25.10
N GLU A 102 -12.27 -3.44 -26.06
CA GLU A 102 -11.92 -4.70 -26.75
C GLU A 102 -10.51 -4.65 -27.37
N ASP A 103 -10.14 -3.48 -27.88
CA ASP A 103 -8.89 -3.16 -28.55
C ASP A 103 -7.65 -3.18 -27.61
N GLU A 104 -7.87 -3.28 -26.30
CA GLU A 104 -6.85 -3.24 -25.26
C GLU A 104 -6.74 -4.54 -24.46
N ARG A 105 -7.56 -5.55 -24.79
CA ARG A 105 -7.59 -6.84 -24.10
C ARG A 105 -6.47 -7.75 -24.60
N LYS A 106 -5.50 -8.08 -23.75
CA LYS A 106 -4.72 -9.31 -23.90
C LYS A 106 -5.25 -10.34 -22.91
N GLU A 107 -5.70 -11.47 -23.44
CA GLU A 107 -5.98 -12.63 -22.60
C GLU A 107 -4.65 -13.16 -22.06
N GLU A 108 -4.53 -13.25 -20.73
CA GLU A 108 -3.32 -13.76 -20.08
C GLU A 108 -3.65 -14.92 -19.15
N THR A 109 -2.67 -15.81 -19.00
CA THR A 109 -2.78 -16.90 -18.03
C THR A 109 -2.53 -16.39 -16.61
N LEU A 110 -3.13 -17.06 -15.61
CA LEU A 110 -2.81 -16.84 -14.19
C LEU A 110 -1.30 -16.90 -13.93
N THR A 111 -0.59 -17.84 -14.56
CA THR A 111 0.86 -17.98 -14.44
C THR A 111 1.60 -16.75 -14.99
N THR A 112 1.15 -16.17 -16.10
CA THR A 112 1.73 -14.92 -16.63
C THR A 112 1.55 -13.80 -15.61
N LEU A 113 0.34 -13.64 -15.07
CA LEU A 113 0.01 -12.59 -14.11
C LEU A 113 0.80 -12.70 -12.82
N TYR A 114 0.90 -13.89 -12.24
CA TYR A 114 1.73 -14.11 -11.06
C TYR A 114 3.20 -13.79 -11.32
N ASN A 115 3.70 -14.05 -12.53
CA ASN A 115 5.04 -13.64 -12.90
C ASN A 115 5.18 -12.12 -13.11
N LEU A 116 4.12 -11.41 -13.51
CA LEU A 116 4.11 -9.95 -13.56
C LEU A 116 4.07 -9.34 -12.15
N CYS A 117 3.37 -9.97 -11.21
CA CYS A 117 3.37 -9.55 -9.80
C CYS A 117 4.70 -9.82 -9.09
N LYS A 118 5.64 -10.57 -9.71
CA LYS A 118 7.03 -10.71 -9.21
C LYS A 118 7.96 -9.59 -9.67
N LEU A 119 7.50 -8.70 -10.54
CA LEU A 119 8.31 -7.58 -10.99
C LEU A 119 8.65 -6.65 -9.81
N PRO A 120 9.84 -6.05 -9.79
CA PRO A 120 10.24 -5.15 -8.73
C PRO A 120 9.32 -3.92 -8.72
N VAL A 121 8.82 -3.60 -7.53
CA VAL A 121 8.07 -2.36 -7.26
C VAL A 121 9.02 -1.36 -6.61
N LEU A 122 9.26 -0.28 -7.33
CA LEU A 122 10.18 0.78 -6.95
C LEU A 122 9.53 2.12 -7.29
N ARG A 123 9.91 3.17 -6.57
CA ARG A 123 9.51 4.55 -6.92
C ARG A 123 9.89 4.86 -8.37
N GLY A 124 8.96 5.48 -9.08
CA GLY A 124 9.18 5.99 -10.43
C GLY A 124 10.10 7.20 -10.46
N LYS A 125 10.16 7.88 -11.59
CA LYS A 125 10.89 9.16 -11.73
C LYS A 125 10.42 10.19 -10.70
N ASP A 126 11.31 11.07 -10.25
CA ASP A 126 10.99 12.20 -9.34
C ASP A 126 10.33 11.78 -8.01
N GLU A 127 10.59 10.56 -7.55
CA GLU A 127 9.97 9.96 -6.36
C GLU A 127 8.45 9.74 -6.48
N GLN A 128 7.94 9.53 -7.69
CA GLN A 128 6.58 9.05 -7.88
C GLN A 128 6.35 7.78 -7.04
N LYS A 129 5.32 7.86 -6.19
CA LYS A 129 5.00 6.81 -5.24
C LYS A 129 4.47 5.57 -5.96
N THR A 130 4.69 4.42 -5.34
CA THR A 130 4.16 3.15 -5.83
C THR A 130 2.71 2.99 -5.37
N VAL A 131 1.83 2.63 -6.30
CA VAL A 131 0.37 2.61 -6.08
C VAL A 131 -0.22 1.22 -6.37
N LEU A 132 -1.09 0.76 -5.47
CA LEU A 132 -1.97 -0.38 -5.70
C LEU A 132 -3.43 0.10 -5.61
N HIS A 133 -4.22 -0.18 -6.64
CA HIS A 133 -5.66 0.05 -6.66
C HIS A 133 -6.40 -1.26 -6.85
N ILE A 134 -7.33 -1.57 -5.96
CA ILE A 134 -8.25 -2.71 -6.07
C ILE A 134 -9.67 -2.13 -6.08
N GLY A 135 -10.32 -2.16 -7.23
CA GLY A 135 -11.69 -1.70 -7.41
C GLY A 135 -12.73 -2.82 -7.27
N GLU A 136 -13.98 -2.48 -7.60
CA GLU A 136 -15.09 -3.41 -7.60
C GLU A 136 -14.79 -4.62 -8.49
N THR A 137 -15.05 -5.82 -8.00
CA THR A 137 -14.98 -7.06 -8.78
C THR A 137 -16.24 -7.90 -8.54
N PRO A 138 -16.72 -8.66 -9.54
CA PRO A 138 -17.80 -9.62 -9.33
C PRO A 138 -17.45 -10.62 -8.22
N LYS A 139 -18.42 -10.95 -7.37
CA LYS A 139 -18.23 -11.95 -6.30
C LYS A 139 -17.76 -13.31 -6.82
N SER A 140 -18.14 -13.71 -8.03
CA SER A 140 -17.66 -14.92 -8.69
C SER A 140 -16.13 -14.97 -8.87
N HIS A 141 -15.44 -13.84 -8.76
CA HIS A 141 -14.00 -13.71 -9.00
C HIS A 141 -13.16 -13.67 -7.72
N GLU A 142 -13.80 -13.78 -6.57
CA GLU A 142 -13.16 -13.68 -5.26
C GLU A 142 -11.95 -14.62 -5.08
N ALA A 143 -12.07 -15.88 -5.53
CA ALA A 143 -10.99 -16.85 -5.43
C ALA A 143 -9.78 -16.46 -6.28
N ILE A 144 -10.01 -15.91 -7.48
CA ILE A 144 -8.95 -15.43 -8.36
C ILE A 144 -8.30 -14.18 -7.77
N LEU A 145 -9.11 -13.21 -7.32
CA LEU A 145 -8.62 -11.99 -6.70
C LEU A 145 -7.78 -12.30 -5.46
N SER A 146 -8.26 -13.21 -4.61
CA SER A 146 -7.54 -13.67 -3.42
C SER A 146 -6.18 -14.26 -3.78
N ARG A 147 -6.08 -15.06 -4.84
CA ARG A 147 -4.80 -15.64 -5.27
C ARG A 147 -3.88 -14.61 -5.93
N LEU A 148 -4.43 -13.62 -6.63
CA LEU A 148 -3.64 -12.50 -7.16
C LEU A 148 -3.00 -11.70 -6.02
N ILE A 149 -3.76 -11.42 -4.95
CA ILE A 149 -3.25 -10.72 -3.76
C ILE A 149 -2.05 -11.45 -3.16
N ASP A 150 -2.09 -12.78 -3.02
CA ASP A 150 -0.96 -13.58 -2.51
C ASP A 150 0.34 -13.38 -3.30
N HIS A 151 0.23 -13.02 -4.58
CA HIS A 151 1.36 -12.85 -5.47
C HIS A 151 1.76 -11.40 -5.66
N LEU A 152 0.97 -10.44 -5.15
CA LEU A 152 1.27 -9.02 -5.31
C LEU A 152 2.61 -8.67 -4.65
N PRO A 153 3.36 -7.72 -5.22
CA PRO A 153 4.45 -7.08 -4.50
C PRO A 153 3.94 -6.48 -3.19
N THR A 154 4.80 -6.42 -2.18
CA THR A 154 4.46 -5.88 -0.85
C THR A 154 4.98 -4.44 -0.68
N ALA A 155 5.66 -3.90 -1.69
CA ALA A 155 6.37 -2.63 -1.67
C ALA A 155 5.53 -1.45 -2.21
N PHE A 156 4.28 -1.31 -1.77
CA PHE A 156 3.41 -0.19 -2.15
C PHE A 156 3.41 0.92 -1.09
N GLU A 157 3.47 2.17 -1.54
CA GLU A 157 3.40 3.36 -0.67
C GLU A 157 1.98 3.89 -0.54
N GLU A 158 1.15 3.72 -1.57
CA GLU A 158 -0.27 4.06 -1.53
C GLU A 158 -1.12 2.88 -1.99
N VAL A 159 -2.09 2.49 -1.17
CA VAL A 159 -3.02 1.40 -1.48
C VAL A 159 -4.44 1.92 -1.36
N SER A 160 -5.27 1.58 -2.33
CA SER A 160 -6.71 1.88 -2.32
C SER A 160 -7.51 0.63 -2.63
N VAL A 161 -8.50 0.33 -1.80
CA VAL A 161 -9.49 -0.73 -1.98
C VAL A 161 -10.86 -0.06 -2.00
N ILE A 162 -11.56 -0.14 -3.13
CA ILE A 162 -12.78 0.63 -3.37
C ILE A 162 -13.88 -0.29 -3.89
N MET A 163 -15.09 -0.17 -3.35
CA MET A 163 -16.30 -0.86 -3.83
C MET A 163 -16.25 -2.40 -3.77
N VAL A 164 -15.45 -2.97 -2.87
CA VAL A 164 -15.39 -4.42 -2.62
C VAL A 164 -16.45 -4.81 -1.57
N LYS A 165 -17.74 -4.63 -1.88
CA LYS A 165 -18.86 -4.78 -0.91
C LYS A 165 -19.14 -6.23 -0.51
N GLU A 166 -19.17 -7.12 -1.49
CA GLU A 166 -19.64 -8.50 -1.30
C GLU A 166 -18.53 -9.49 -0.92
N GLN A 167 -17.30 -9.02 -0.72
CA GLN A 167 -16.10 -9.85 -0.53
C GLN A 167 -15.22 -9.37 0.64
N PRO A 168 -15.72 -9.32 1.89
CA PRO A 168 -14.97 -8.79 3.04
C PRO A 168 -13.64 -9.51 3.31
N GLN A 169 -13.57 -10.80 3.05
CA GLN A 169 -12.36 -11.63 3.13
C GLN A 169 -11.23 -11.15 2.21
N VAL A 170 -11.54 -10.55 1.07
CA VAL A 170 -10.53 -9.93 0.18
C VAL A 170 -9.86 -8.77 0.89
N LEU A 171 -10.62 -7.95 1.61
CA LEU A 171 -10.09 -6.83 2.37
C LEU A 171 -9.16 -7.31 3.50
N THR A 172 -9.57 -8.35 4.23
CA THR A 172 -8.75 -8.99 5.28
C THR A 172 -7.44 -9.47 4.69
N LYS A 173 -7.51 -10.13 3.54
CA LYS A 173 -6.34 -10.62 2.83
C LYS A 173 -5.41 -9.52 2.34
N VAL A 174 -5.95 -8.40 1.83
CA VAL A 174 -5.13 -7.22 1.47
C VAL A 174 -4.42 -6.69 2.70
N ALA A 175 -5.12 -6.52 3.83
CA ALA A 175 -4.51 -6.00 5.05
C ALA A 175 -3.41 -6.94 5.59
N GLU A 176 -3.63 -8.25 5.59
CA GLU A 176 -2.63 -9.25 5.94
C GLU A 176 -1.42 -9.20 5.00
N HIS A 177 -1.65 -9.09 3.69
CA HIS A 177 -0.60 -8.99 2.69
C HIS A 177 0.29 -7.76 2.92
N LEU A 178 -0.30 -6.61 3.27
CA LEU A 178 0.43 -5.38 3.57
C LEU A 178 1.21 -5.42 4.90
N ASN A 179 0.85 -6.33 5.81
CA ASN A 179 1.59 -6.57 7.05
C ASN A 179 2.88 -7.38 6.86
N THR A 180 3.11 -7.94 5.68
CA THR A 180 4.35 -8.70 5.38
C THR A 180 5.58 -7.79 5.28
N THR A 181 6.76 -8.39 5.42
CA THR A 181 8.04 -7.67 5.48
C THR A 181 8.39 -7.07 4.11
N SER A 182 8.03 -5.80 3.90
CA SER A 182 8.42 -5.02 2.72
C SER A 182 9.49 -3.97 3.04
N ASN A 183 10.26 -3.57 2.05
CA ASN A 183 11.29 -2.53 2.09
C ASN A 183 10.73 -1.10 1.96
N LEU A 184 9.48 -0.91 1.49
CA LEU A 184 8.84 0.41 1.37
C LEU A 184 7.75 0.62 2.42
N ALA A 185 7.78 1.77 3.10
CA ALA A 185 6.79 2.14 4.12
C ALA A 185 5.48 2.57 3.48
N LEU A 186 4.37 1.98 3.95
CA LEU A 186 3.03 2.38 3.52
C LEU A 186 2.73 3.77 4.07
N GLN A 187 2.37 4.70 3.19
CA GLN A 187 2.07 6.10 3.52
C GLN A 187 0.57 6.38 3.47
N LYS A 188 -0.18 5.69 2.60
CA LYS A 188 -1.62 5.88 2.47
C LYS A 188 -2.31 4.55 2.26
N LEU A 189 -3.36 4.30 3.05
CA LEU A 189 -4.30 3.20 2.83
C LEU A 189 -5.71 3.78 2.81
N THR A 190 -6.45 3.55 1.73
CA THR A 190 -7.82 4.04 1.56
C THR A 190 -8.75 2.87 1.30
N ILE A 191 -9.75 2.69 2.15
CA ILE A 191 -10.78 1.65 2.07
C ILE A 191 -12.12 2.38 1.99
N LEU A 192 -12.78 2.29 0.83
CA LEU A 192 -14.02 3.04 0.58
C LEU A 192 -15.08 2.11 0.04
N ASP A 193 -16.31 2.26 0.52
CA ASP A 193 -17.45 1.51 -0.01
C ASP A 193 -17.23 -0.02 0.02
N CYS A 194 -16.56 -0.54 1.06
CA CYS A 194 -16.23 -1.96 1.18
C CYS A 194 -17.11 -2.70 2.20
N GLY A 195 -17.20 -4.03 2.02
CA GLY A 195 -17.69 -4.93 3.06
C GLY A 195 -16.61 -5.12 4.11
N ILE A 196 -16.97 -4.90 5.37
CA ILE A 196 -16.06 -5.06 6.52
C ILE A 196 -16.61 -6.21 7.37
N ASP A 197 -15.73 -7.13 7.77
CA ASP A 197 -16.03 -8.12 8.80
C ASP A 197 -15.45 -7.68 10.16
N GLN A 198 -15.76 -8.40 11.24
CA GLN A 198 -15.21 -8.07 12.56
C GLN A 198 -13.69 -8.33 12.67
N ASN A 199 -13.13 -9.11 11.74
CA ASN A 199 -11.74 -9.57 11.80
C ASN A 199 -10.77 -8.54 11.22
N ILE A 200 -11.21 -7.67 10.30
CA ILE A 200 -10.35 -6.71 9.59
C ILE A 200 -9.72 -5.63 10.48
N LEU A 201 -10.31 -5.28 11.63
CA LEU A 201 -9.70 -4.25 12.48
C LEU A 201 -8.37 -4.70 13.07
N SER A 202 -8.20 -5.99 13.36
CA SER A 202 -6.94 -6.51 13.89
C SER A 202 -5.77 -6.28 12.91
N PRO A 203 -5.81 -6.75 11.65
CA PRO A 203 -4.73 -6.51 10.69
C PRO A 203 -4.60 -5.04 10.31
N LEU A 204 -5.68 -4.24 10.24
CA LEU A 204 -5.57 -2.78 10.04
C LEU A 204 -4.88 -2.10 11.23
N GLY A 205 -5.17 -2.56 12.45
CA GLY A 205 -4.50 -2.13 13.67
C GLY A 205 -3.00 -2.43 13.63
N ASP A 206 -2.62 -3.61 13.16
CA ASP A 206 -1.21 -3.99 13.02
C ASP A 206 -0.48 -3.09 12.00
N ILE A 207 -1.13 -2.75 10.86
CA ILE A 207 -0.61 -1.78 9.89
C ILE A 207 -0.45 -0.40 10.54
N PHE A 208 -1.47 0.06 11.28
CA PHE A 208 -1.54 1.38 11.90
C PHE A 208 -0.51 1.58 13.01
N LEU A 209 -0.25 0.53 13.80
CA LEU A 209 0.69 0.54 14.92
C LEU A 209 2.12 0.19 14.51
N SER A 210 2.34 -0.32 13.28
CA SER A 210 3.67 -0.69 12.79
C SER A 210 4.67 0.46 12.87
N ARG A 211 5.89 0.19 13.38
CA ARG A 211 7.01 1.16 13.40
C ARG A 211 7.37 1.66 11.99
N LYS A 212 7.24 0.79 10.99
CA LYS A 212 7.60 1.07 9.61
C LYS A 212 6.75 2.18 8.99
N ASN A 213 5.45 2.19 9.29
CA ASN A 213 4.45 3.06 8.66
C ASN A 213 4.31 4.40 9.40
N SER A 214 5.45 5.06 9.65
CA SER A 214 5.56 6.24 10.53
C SER A 214 4.78 7.49 10.10
N LYS A 215 4.35 7.55 8.85
CA LYS A 215 3.59 8.66 8.24
C LYS A 215 2.26 8.21 7.62
N LEU A 216 1.74 7.06 8.07
CA LEU A 216 0.53 6.48 7.49
C LEU A 216 -0.70 7.36 7.72
N ALA A 217 -1.43 7.60 6.64
CA ALA A 217 -2.83 8.00 6.66
C ALA A 217 -3.70 6.82 6.24
N LEU A 218 -4.53 6.32 7.17
CA LEU A 218 -5.47 5.22 6.95
C LEU A 218 -6.89 5.79 6.96
N VAL A 219 -7.62 5.62 5.86
CA VAL A 219 -9.00 6.08 5.73
C VAL A 219 -9.89 4.87 5.48
N VAL A 220 -10.84 4.61 6.37
CA VAL A 220 -11.92 3.65 6.18
C VAL A 220 -13.25 4.39 6.25
N SER A 221 -14.04 4.37 5.17
CA SER A 221 -15.31 5.12 5.13
C SER A 221 -16.33 4.53 4.17
N ASN A 222 -17.60 4.81 4.41
CA ASN A 222 -18.76 4.34 3.66
C ASN A 222 -18.86 2.82 3.60
N CYS A 223 -18.39 2.12 4.63
CA CYS A 223 -18.38 0.67 4.64
C CYS A 223 -19.71 0.12 5.18
N SER A 224 -20.15 -1.02 4.65
CA SER A 224 -21.49 -1.56 4.96
C SER A 224 -21.66 -2.02 6.41
N THR A 225 -20.54 -2.30 7.10
CA THR A 225 -20.50 -2.81 8.46
C THR A 225 -19.67 -1.87 9.33
N LYS A 226 -20.18 -1.56 10.52
CA LYS A 226 -19.50 -0.70 11.52
C LYS A 226 -18.67 -1.54 12.49
N PHE A 227 -17.63 -0.95 13.06
CA PHE A 227 -16.76 -1.60 14.05
C PHE A 227 -17.43 -1.63 15.43
N SER A 228 -17.08 -2.66 16.22
CA SER A 228 -17.55 -2.77 17.61
C SER A 228 -16.59 -2.13 18.62
N ALA A 229 -17.11 -1.82 19.80
CA ALA A 229 -16.39 -1.33 20.96
C ALA A 229 -15.24 -2.26 21.34
N ASP A 230 -15.49 -3.57 21.35
CA ASP A 230 -14.49 -4.58 21.71
C ASP A 230 -13.28 -4.54 20.78
N SER A 231 -13.51 -4.41 19.47
CA SER A 231 -12.42 -4.29 18.49
C SER A 231 -11.58 -3.03 18.75
N LEU A 232 -12.22 -1.88 19.04
CA LEU A 232 -11.51 -0.65 19.37
C LEU A 232 -10.74 -0.75 20.69
N LEU A 233 -11.30 -1.38 21.71
CA LEU A 233 -10.65 -1.63 22.99
C LEU A 233 -9.42 -2.55 22.85
N GLN A 234 -9.49 -3.55 21.98
CA GLN A 234 -8.34 -4.40 21.65
C GLN A 234 -7.23 -3.60 20.95
N LEU A 235 -7.59 -2.71 20.02
CA LEU A 235 -6.61 -1.83 19.37
C LEU A 235 -5.93 -0.89 20.38
N ILE A 236 -6.70 -0.30 21.30
CA ILE A 236 -6.14 0.54 22.38
C ILE A 236 -5.18 -0.26 23.25
N LYS A 237 -5.54 -1.50 23.60
CA LYS A 237 -4.67 -2.39 24.37
C LYS A 237 -3.37 -2.66 23.58
N LYS A 238 -3.48 -3.03 22.30
CA LYS A 238 -2.32 -3.21 21.41
C LYS A 238 -1.45 -1.96 21.36
N PHE A 239 -2.03 -0.76 21.25
CA PHE A 239 -1.26 0.49 21.24
C PHE A 239 -0.41 0.67 22.51
N ARG A 240 -1.00 0.46 23.69
CA ARG A 240 -0.28 0.56 24.97
C ARG A 240 0.89 -0.40 25.03
N GLU A 241 0.68 -1.64 24.58
CA GLU A 241 1.68 -2.71 24.56
C GLU A 241 2.67 -2.58 23.40
N SER A 242 2.38 -1.71 22.43
CA SER A 242 3.17 -1.56 21.22
C SER A 242 4.38 -0.67 21.42
N ASP A 243 5.33 -0.91 20.54
CA ASP A 243 6.62 -0.26 20.47
C ASP A 243 6.58 0.86 19.41
N VAL A 244 5.42 1.51 19.23
CA VAL A 244 5.12 2.42 18.10
C VAL A 244 6.09 3.61 18.03
N GLU A 245 6.39 4.06 16.81
CA GLU A 245 7.20 5.26 16.58
C GLU A 245 6.58 6.15 15.50
N CYS A 246 6.23 7.38 15.83
CA CYS A 246 5.61 8.30 14.87
C CYS A 246 6.56 9.44 14.47
N ARG A 247 6.68 9.69 13.16
CA ARG A 247 7.38 10.86 12.60
C ARG A 247 6.35 11.85 12.08
N GLY A 248 5.70 12.56 13.01
CA GLY A 248 4.61 13.48 12.72
C GLY A 248 3.30 13.02 13.37
N GLU A 249 2.23 13.01 12.58
CA GLU A 249 0.90 12.52 12.95
C GLU A 249 0.52 11.35 12.03
N ARG A 250 0.02 10.25 12.62
CA ARG A 250 -0.66 9.17 11.89
C ARG A 250 -2.15 9.26 12.16
N THR A 251 -2.95 9.01 11.14
CA THR A 251 -4.41 9.10 11.26
C THR A 251 -5.06 7.81 10.81
N MET A 252 -6.11 7.41 11.53
CA MET A 252 -7.02 6.35 11.14
C MET A 252 -8.45 6.82 11.36
N SER A 253 -9.29 6.69 10.34
CA SER A 253 -10.74 6.96 10.47
C SER A 253 -11.53 5.68 10.30
N LEU A 254 -12.49 5.44 11.19
CA LEU A 254 -13.32 4.23 11.27
C LEU A 254 -14.78 4.62 11.55
N GLU A 255 -15.74 3.79 11.15
CA GLU A 255 -17.16 4.03 11.45
C GLU A 255 -17.64 3.11 12.58
N MET A 256 -18.34 3.69 13.56
CA MET A 256 -18.88 3.01 14.74
C MET A 256 -20.30 3.54 15.03
N THR A 257 -21.15 2.76 15.70
CA THR A 257 -22.46 3.25 16.17
C THR A 257 -22.29 4.08 17.45
N GLU A 258 -23.29 4.89 17.79
CA GLU A 258 -23.29 5.68 19.03
C GLU A 258 -23.30 4.79 20.28
N ASP A 259 -24.01 3.65 20.22
CA ASP A 259 -24.06 2.67 21.32
C ASP A 259 -22.68 2.06 21.58
N GLU A 260 -21.98 1.64 20.52
CA GLU A 260 -20.63 1.06 20.63
C GLU A 260 -19.62 2.11 21.11
N TRP A 261 -19.75 3.38 20.69
CA TRP A 261 -18.95 4.46 21.26
C TRP A 261 -19.20 4.64 22.76
N SER A 262 -20.46 4.62 23.19
CA SER A 262 -20.83 4.83 24.59
C SER A 262 -20.16 3.82 25.54
N VAL A 263 -20.02 2.57 25.10
CA VAL A 263 -19.28 1.53 25.84
C VAL A 263 -17.80 1.90 26.03
N VAL A 264 -17.15 2.41 24.99
CA VAL A 264 -15.73 2.84 25.05
C VAL A 264 -15.61 4.10 25.91
N ALA A 265 -16.46 5.09 25.66
CA ALA A 265 -16.54 6.36 26.38
C ALA A 265 -16.68 6.17 27.90
N GLU A 266 -17.59 5.29 28.33
CA GLU A 266 -17.81 4.96 29.75
C GLU A 266 -16.54 4.41 30.42
N ARG A 267 -15.84 3.49 29.75
CA ARG A 267 -14.60 2.89 30.25
C ARG A 267 -13.49 3.93 30.51
N TYR A 268 -13.51 5.04 29.78
CA TYR A 268 -12.54 6.13 29.92
C TYR A 268 -13.12 7.38 30.59
N LYS A 269 -14.38 7.34 31.05
CA LYS A 269 -15.11 8.48 31.64
C LYS A 269 -15.02 9.75 30.76
N SER A 270 -15.14 9.59 29.44
CA SER A 270 -15.05 10.69 28.47
C SER A 270 -16.31 10.75 27.62
N LEU A 271 -16.71 11.96 27.17
CA LEU A 271 -17.89 12.18 26.32
C LEU A 271 -17.54 12.57 24.88
N GLY A 272 -16.26 12.66 24.51
CA GLY A 272 -15.92 13.12 23.15
C GLY A 272 -14.51 12.80 22.68
N SER A 273 -13.52 12.87 23.57
CA SER A 273 -12.13 12.57 23.22
C SER A 273 -11.42 11.77 24.30
N ILE A 274 -10.68 10.74 23.89
CA ILE A 274 -9.87 9.91 24.79
C ILE A 274 -8.41 10.09 24.40
N GLU A 275 -7.56 10.42 25.36
CA GLU A 275 -6.11 10.46 25.17
C GLU A 275 -5.45 9.33 25.96
N ILE A 276 -4.57 8.59 25.30
CA ILE A 276 -3.93 7.40 25.84
C ILE A 276 -2.45 7.46 25.52
N GLU A 277 -1.61 7.48 26.54
CA GLU A 277 -0.16 7.44 26.37
C GLU A 277 0.31 6.00 26.12
N ASP A 278 1.36 5.85 25.31
CA ASP A 278 2.08 4.59 25.18
C ASP A 278 2.86 4.27 26.47
N ASN A 279 3.35 3.03 26.61
CA ASN A 279 4.12 2.63 27.79
C ASN A 279 5.39 3.47 28.01
N SER A 280 5.97 4.04 26.95
CA SER A 280 7.16 4.89 27.06
C SER A 280 6.86 6.36 27.36
N ARG A 281 5.57 6.76 27.38
CA ARG A 281 5.09 8.15 27.49
C ARG A 281 5.70 9.11 26.46
N LYS A 282 6.09 8.58 25.30
CA LYS A 282 6.64 9.36 24.18
C LYS A 282 5.58 9.66 23.15
N TYR A 283 4.55 8.83 23.07
CA TYR A 283 3.50 8.92 22.06
C TYR A 283 2.12 8.89 22.72
N CYS A 284 1.19 9.59 22.10
CA CYS A 284 -0.20 9.64 22.52
C CYS A 284 -1.09 9.15 21.37
N LEU A 285 -2.04 8.27 21.69
CA LEU A 285 -3.20 7.94 20.86
C LEU A 285 -4.37 8.83 21.32
N SER A 286 -4.78 9.75 20.46
CA SER A 286 -6.02 10.51 20.63
C SER A 286 -7.13 9.85 19.81
N ILE A 287 -8.30 9.69 20.41
CA ILE A 287 -9.49 9.10 19.80
C ILE A 287 -10.62 10.12 19.95
N SER A 288 -11.19 10.58 18.84
CA SER A 288 -12.26 11.59 18.83
C SER A 288 -13.46 11.08 18.04
N GLN A 289 -14.67 11.33 18.56
CA GLN A 289 -15.93 11.00 17.88
C GLN A 289 -16.51 12.22 17.14
N PHE A 290 -16.97 12.00 15.91
CA PHE A 290 -17.72 12.95 15.09
C PHE A 290 -18.96 12.24 14.51
N GLY A 291 -20.05 12.21 15.28
CA GLY A 291 -21.23 11.39 14.96
C GLY A 291 -20.87 9.90 14.93
N VAL A 292 -21.05 9.26 13.76
CA VAL A 292 -20.71 7.84 13.55
C VAL A 292 -19.23 7.62 13.18
N LEU A 293 -18.47 8.69 12.93
CA LEU A 293 -17.06 8.60 12.56
C LEU A 293 -16.18 8.69 13.81
N ILE A 294 -15.24 7.76 13.94
CA ILE A 294 -14.20 7.73 14.96
C ILE A 294 -12.87 8.03 14.30
N MET A 295 -12.19 9.05 14.79
CA MET A 295 -10.86 9.43 14.33
C MET A 295 -9.81 9.10 15.38
N LEU A 296 -8.85 8.28 15.00
CA LEU A 296 -7.69 7.91 15.80
C LEU A 296 -6.45 8.63 15.28
N ARG A 297 -5.66 9.21 16.18
CA ARG A 297 -4.46 9.97 15.87
C ARG A 297 -3.31 9.54 16.76
N ILE A 298 -2.19 9.16 16.19
CA ILE A 298 -0.94 8.92 16.94
C ILE A 298 0.03 10.06 16.67
N PHE A 299 0.45 10.75 17.72
CA PHE A 299 1.43 11.84 17.65
C PHE A 299 2.46 11.73 18.76
N ARG A 300 3.61 12.37 18.54
CA ARG A 300 4.68 12.46 19.53
C ARG A 300 4.32 13.52 20.59
N ILE A 301 4.45 13.16 21.86
CA ILE A 301 4.32 14.10 22.96
C ILE A 301 5.54 15.03 22.90
N MET A 302 5.32 16.28 22.51
CA MET A 302 6.36 17.30 22.66
C MET A 302 6.49 17.60 24.15
N LYS A 303 7.71 17.41 24.71
CA LYS A 303 8.00 17.86 26.08
C LYS A 303 7.49 19.29 26.19
N ARG A 304 6.55 19.54 27.10
CA ARG A 304 6.27 20.91 27.54
C ARG A 304 7.61 21.49 27.98
N VAL A 305 8.15 22.42 27.20
CA VAL A 305 9.21 23.28 27.70
C VAL A 305 8.53 24.08 28.80
N SER A 306 8.76 23.68 30.04
CA SER A 306 8.50 24.53 31.18
C SER A 306 9.37 25.76 30.98
N PHE A 307 8.78 26.84 30.47
CA PHE A 307 9.30 28.18 30.72
C PHE A 307 9.10 28.42 32.22
N GLY A 308 10.08 27.98 33.01
CA GLY A 308 10.21 28.35 34.41
C GLY A 308 11.01 29.64 34.49
N GLY A 309 10.48 30.63 35.21
CA GLY A 309 11.11 31.91 35.50
C GLY A 309 10.12 33.05 35.37
#